data_AF-A0A2N0PRL9-F1
#
_entry.id   AF-A0A2N0PRL9-F1
#
_cell.length_a   1.000
_cell.length_b   1.000
_cell.length_c   1.000
_cell.angle_alpha   90.00
_cell.angle_beta   90.00
_cell.angle_gamma   90.00
#
_symmetry.space_group_name_H-M   'P 1'
#
loop_
_entity.id
_entity.type
_entity.pdbx_description
1 polymer ?
#
loop_
_entity_poly.entity_id
_entity_poly.type
_entity_poly.pdbx_seq_one_letter_code
_entity_poly.pdbx_strand_id
1 'polypeptide(L)'
;MTKDLTKFQEHYHKKITPLIERRAVLENRITQGKNVYKTNKQLLQLERELGVFKIDYFSVIDDNAYHYRYKGHTSDDTKQLELRPHKRPPILSLNIDRHNTEVKKLRLDIPSPEDFKVFASP
;
A
#
# COMPACT_ATOMS: atom_id res chain seq x y z
N MET A 1 -4.76 11.10 0.93
CA MET A 1 -4.23 9.76 0.64
C MET A 1 -3.58 9.64 -0.74
N THR A 2 -4.31 9.77 -1.86
CA THR A 2 -3.70 9.67 -3.21
C THR A 2 -2.66 10.77 -3.46
N LYS A 3 -2.96 12.01 -3.03
CA LYS A 3 -2.02 13.14 -3.11
C LYS A 3 -0.72 12.92 -2.35
N ASP A 4 -0.78 12.24 -1.20
CA ASP A 4 0.39 11.98 -0.34
C ASP A 4 1.30 10.92 -0.97
N LEU A 5 0.69 9.90 -1.58
CA LEU A 5 1.41 8.90 -2.35
C LEU A 5 2.13 9.52 -3.56
N THR A 6 1.45 10.37 -4.32
CA THR A 6 2.07 11.07 -5.46
C THR A 6 3.25 11.92 -5.02
N LYS A 7 3.09 12.70 -3.95
CA LYS A 7 4.20 13.50 -3.39
C LYS A 7 5.39 12.64 -2.95
N PHE A 8 5.11 11.52 -2.29
CA PHE A 8 6.16 10.58 -1.90
C PHE A 8 6.88 10.01 -3.13
N GLN A 9 6.14 9.58 -4.15
CA GLN A 9 6.73 9.07 -5.40
C GLN A 9 7.60 10.12 -6.08
N GLU A 10 7.12 11.36 -6.22
CA GLU A 10 7.89 12.47 -6.77
C GLU A 10 9.16 12.72 -5.96
N HIS A 11 9.06 12.75 -4.63
CA HIS A 11 10.22 12.93 -3.75
C HIS A 11 11.24 11.81 -3.90
N TYR A 12 10.76 10.56 -3.93
CA TYR A 12 11.58 9.37 -4.12
C TYR A 12 12.34 9.44 -5.45
N HIS A 13 11.61 9.70 -6.54
CA HIS A 13 12.19 9.82 -7.89
C HIS A 13 13.19 10.97 -7.98
N LYS A 14 12.90 12.12 -7.37
CA LYS A 14 13.81 13.26 -7.32
C LYS A 14 15.13 12.92 -6.62
N LYS A 15 15.12 12.01 -5.65
CA LYS A 15 16.31 11.60 -4.90
C LYS A 15 17.09 10.46 -5.55
N ILE A 16 16.40 9.47 -6.11
CA ILE A 16 17.06 8.30 -6.73
C ILE A 16 17.60 8.59 -8.14
N THR A 17 16.89 9.40 -8.93
CA THR A 17 17.26 9.65 -10.34
C THR A 17 18.68 10.19 -10.50
N PRO A 18 19.13 11.20 -9.73
CA PRO A 18 20.51 11.70 -9.84
C PRO A 18 21.57 10.65 -9.50
N LEU A 19 21.28 9.73 -8.57
CA LEU A 19 22.20 8.64 -8.21
C LEU A 19 22.34 7.65 -9.36
N ILE A 20 21.23 7.29 -10.00
CA ILE A 20 21.21 6.38 -11.16
C ILE A 20 21.89 7.02 -12.38
N GLU A 21 21.60 8.28 -12.67
CA GLU A 21 22.25 9.02 -13.76
C GLU A 21 23.77 9.11 -13.55
N ARG A 22 24.19 9.44 -12.32
CA ARG A 22 25.61 9.49 -11.97
C ARG A 22 26.29 8.14 -12.12
N ARG A 23 25.62 7.04 -11.74
CA ARG A 23 26.12 5.68 -11.97
C ARG A 23 26.35 5.43 -13.45
N ALA A 24 25.37 5.71 -14.30
CA ALA A 24 25.49 5.54 -15.75
C ALA A 24 26.65 6.34 -16.35
N VAL A 25 26.87 7.58 -15.89
CA VAL A 25 28.00 8.40 -16.33
C VAL A 25 29.35 7.80 -15.93
N LEU A 26 29.47 7.25 -14.71
CA LEU A 26 30.72 6.64 -14.25
C LEU A 26 31.02 5.34 -15.00
N GLU A 27 30.02 4.49 -15.22
CA GLU A 27 30.15 3.26 -16.03
C GLU A 27 30.63 3.60 -17.45
N ASN A 28 30.02 4.60 -18.09
CA ASN A 28 30.44 5.06 -19.42
C ASN A 28 31.88 5.61 -19.47
N ARG A 29 32.40 6.16 -18.36
CA ARG A 29 33.81 6.59 -18.29
C ARG A 29 34.75 5.41 -18.18
N ILE A 30 34.35 4.37 -17.44
CA ILE A 30 35.13 3.13 -17.29
C ILE A 30 35.21 2.40 -18.63
N THR A 31 34.10 2.27 -19.36
CA THR A 31 34.09 1.64 -20.69
C THR A 31 34.95 2.40 -21.70
N GLN A 32 35.05 3.73 -21.57
CA GLN A 32 35.95 4.58 -22.37
C GLN A 32 37.42 4.57 -21.90
N GLY A 33 37.76 3.81 -20.85
CA GLY A 33 39.13 3.73 -20.31
C GLY A 33 39.63 5.02 -19.63
N LYS A 34 38.75 5.98 -19.37
CA LYS A 34 39.13 7.29 -18.81
C LYS A 34 39.26 7.21 -17.29
N ASN A 35 40.49 7.42 -16.79
CA ASN A 35 40.77 7.55 -15.36
C ASN A 35 40.12 6.42 -14.54
N VAL A 36 40.36 5.17 -14.96
CA VAL A 36 39.69 3.96 -14.48
C VAL A 36 39.77 3.83 -12.96
N TYR A 37 40.95 4.02 -12.38
CA TYR A 37 41.15 3.91 -10.93
C TYR A 37 40.28 4.88 -10.12
N LYS A 38 40.31 6.18 -10.47
CA LYS A 38 39.51 7.21 -9.77
C LYS A 38 38.02 6.97 -9.95
N THR A 39 37.62 6.55 -11.14
CA THR A 39 36.21 6.33 -11.50
C THR A 39 35.64 5.10 -10.78
N ASN A 40 36.41 4.01 -10.69
CA ASN A 40 36.05 2.83 -9.89
C ASN A 40 35.89 3.17 -8.40
N LYS A 41 36.77 4.01 -7.84
CA LYS A 41 36.62 4.48 -6.46
C LYS A 41 35.33 5.27 -6.26
N GLN A 42 34.96 6.13 -7.21
CA GLN A 42 33.71 6.89 -7.16
C GLN A 42 32.48 5.99 -7.30
N LEU A 43 32.56 4.97 -8.15
CA LEU A 43 31.49 3.99 -8.35
C LEU A 43 31.23 3.19 -7.07
N LEU A 44 32.28 2.69 -6.41
CA LEU A 44 32.15 1.96 -5.15
C LEU A 44 31.50 2.83 -4.05
N GLN A 45 31.84 4.12 -3.98
CA GLN A 45 31.22 5.05 -3.06
C GLN A 45 29.72 5.23 -3.37
N LEU A 46 29.38 5.36 -4.65
CA LEU A 46 28.00 5.50 -5.11
C LEU A 46 27.16 4.25 -4.82
N GLU A 47 27.73 3.05 -4.96
CA GLU A 47 27.06 1.80 -4.59
C GLU A 47 26.74 1.72 -3.10
N ARG A 48 27.63 2.22 -2.24
CA ARG A 48 27.35 2.35 -0.80
C ARG A 48 26.21 3.33 -0.54
N GLU A 49 26.23 4.49 -1.19
CA GLU A 49 25.15 5.49 -1.08
C GLU A 49 23.81 4.90 -1.53
N LEU A 50 23.78 4.14 -2.62
CA LEU A 50 22.59 3.41 -3.07
C LEU A 50 22.17 2.31 -2.10
N GLY A 51 23.11 1.57 -1.51
CA GLY A 51 22.81 0.52 -0.53
C GLY A 51 22.19 1.05 0.77
N VAL A 52 22.52 2.29 1.15
CA VAL A 52 21.96 2.97 2.33
C VAL A 52 20.69 3.78 1.97
N PHE A 53 20.35 3.89 0.68
CA PHE A 53 19.21 4.68 0.23
C PHE A 53 17.89 4.10 0.73
N LYS A 54 17.34 4.73 1.76
CA LYS A 54 16.03 4.43 2.33
C LYS A 54 15.31 5.73 2.62
N ILE A 55 14.11 5.87 2.09
CA ILE A 55 13.23 7.01 2.37
C ILE A 55 11.96 6.46 3.01
N ASP A 56 11.59 7.02 4.15
CA ASP A 56 10.37 6.65 4.84
C ASP A 56 9.17 7.40 4.27
N TYR A 57 8.03 6.71 4.13
CA TYR A 57 6.80 7.28 3.59
C TYR A 57 6.33 8.49 4.39
N PHE A 58 6.32 8.36 5.72
CA PHE A 58 5.86 9.40 6.63
C PHE A 58 6.78 10.63 6.66
N SER A 59 8.05 10.50 6.27
CA SER A 59 8.98 11.63 6.23
C SER A 59 8.61 12.72 5.22
N VAL A 60 7.73 12.41 4.25
CA VAL A 60 7.32 13.32 3.17
C VAL A 60 5.90 13.86 3.40
N ILE A 61 5.17 13.33 4.38
CA ILE A 61 3.75 13.58 4.57
C ILE A 61 3.55 14.66 5.64
N ASP A 62 2.50 15.46 5.44
CA ASP A 62 2.04 16.40 6.45
C ASP A 62 1.05 15.72 7.39
N ASP A 63 1.55 15.35 8.57
CA ASP A 63 0.75 14.73 9.63
C ASP A 63 -0.37 15.64 10.14
N ASN A 64 -0.27 16.97 9.95
CA ASN A 64 -1.29 17.94 10.37
C ASN A 64 -2.41 18.14 9.35
N ALA A 65 -2.30 17.51 8.18
CA ALA A 65 -3.31 17.65 7.13
C ALA A 65 -4.67 17.16 7.62
N TYR A 66 -5.73 17.88 7.23
CA TYR A 66 -7.08 17.68 7.77
C TYR A 66 -7.59 16.23 7.64
N HIS A 67 -7.19 15.52 6.58
CA HIS A 67 -7.60 14.14 6.32
C HIS A 67 -6.93 13.10 7.22
N TYR A 68 -5.91 13.49 8.00
CA TYR A 68 -5.31 12.66 9.05
C TYR A 68 -5.87 12.93 10.44
N ARG A 69 -6.44 14.13 10.69
CA ARG A 69 -6.89 14.56 12.03
C ARG A 69 -7.93 13.65 12.69
N TYR A 70 -8.77 13.00 11.90
CA TYR A 70 -9.86 12.14 12.39
C TYR A 70 -9.64 10.66 12.06
N LYS A 71 -8.47 10.27 11.52
CA LYS A 71 -8.15 8.85 11.32
C LYS A 71 -8.21 8.12 12.66
N GLY A 72 -8.98 7.04 12.72
CA GLY A 72 -9.15 6.23 13.93
C GLY A 72 -10.13 6.79 14.97
N HIS A 73 -10.69 7.98 14.75
CA HIS A 73 -11.76 8.50 15.59
C HIS A 73 -13.09 7.97 15.04
N THR A 74 -13.64 6.95 15.72
CA THR A 74 -14.99 6.45 15.46
C THR A 74 -16.00 7.24 16.29
N SER A 75 -17.19 7.49 15.73
CA SER A 75 -18.28 8.11 16.50
C SER A 75 -18.69 7.22 17.67
N ASP A 76 -19.25 7.81 18.72
CA ASP A 76 -19.72 7.03 19.88
C ASP A 76 -20.80 6.00 19.46
N ASP A 77 -21.65 6.32 18.50
CA ASP A 77 -22.60 5.38 17.90
C ASP A 77 -21.89 4.17 17.27
N THR A 78 -20.75 4.39 16.60
CA THR A 78 -19.95 3.31 16.01
C THR A 78 -19.34 2.43 17.10
N LYS A 79 -18.91 3.02 18.22
CA LYS A 79 -18.40 2.27 19.38
C LYS A 79 -19.51 1.44 20.04
N GLN A 80 -20.73 1.97 20.13
CA GLN A 80 -21.88 1.23 20.67
C GLN A 80 -22.25 0.03 19.80
N LEU A 81 -22.11 0.14 18.47
CA LEU A 81 -22.28 -1.01 17.56
C LEU A 81 -21.29 -2.15 17.83
N GLU A 82 -20.15 -1.89 18.47
CA GLU A 82 -19.19 -2.93 18.83
C GLU A 82 -19.71 -3.88 19.91
N LEU A 83 -20.63 -3.40 20.75
CA LEU A 83 -21.21 -4.13 21.88
C LEU A 83 -22.51 -4.87 21.52
N ARG A 84 -22.93 -4.86 20.25
CA ARG A 84 -24.21 -5.45 19.84
C ARG A 84 -24.17 -6.98 20.02
N PRO A 85 -25.16 -7.60 20.70
CA PRO A 85 -25.17 -9.04 21.00
C PRO A 85 -25.06 -9.97 19.79
N HIS A 86 -25.43 -9.50 18.60
CA HIS A 86 -25.38 -10.26 17.35
C HIS A 86 -24.34 -9.73 16.36
N LYS A 87 -23.30 -9.03 16.84
CA LYS A 87 -22.17 -8.68 16.01
C LYS A 87 -21.46 -9.97 15.55
N ARG A 88 -21.27 -10.11 14.23
CA ARG A 88 -20.50 -11.24 13.69
C ARG A 88 -19.12 -11.23 14.34
N PRO A 89 -18.63 -12.36 14.88
CA PRO A 89 -17.29 -12.42 15.45
C PRO A 89 -16.26 -11.96 14.40
N PRO A 90 -15.23 -11.20 14.80
CA PRO A 90 -14.17 -10.82 13.88
C PRO A 90 -13.60 -12.08 13.24
N ILE A 91 -13.44 -12.06 11.91
CA ILE A 91 -12.68 -13.10 11.24
C ILE A 91 -11.24 -12.92 11.70
N LEU A 92 -10.78 -13.77 12.62
CA LEU A 92 -9.37 -13.88 12.96
C LEU A 92 -8.67 -14.39 11.69
N SER A 93 -8.15 -13.48 10.87
CA SER A 93 -7.25 -13.87 9.80
C SER A 93 -5.93 -14.30 10.45
N LEU A 94 -5.89 -15.53 10.96
CA LEU A 94 -4.63 -16.21 11.16
C LEU A 94 -4.01 -16.31 9.77
N ASN A 95 -2.96 -15.54 9.56
CA ASN A 95 -2.22 -15.53 8.32
C ASN A 95 -1.51 -16.89 8.20
N ILE A 96 -2.22 -17.89 7.69
CA ILE A 96 -1.63 -19.10 7.13
C ILE A 96 -1.61 -18.88 5.63
N ASP A 97 -0.45 -18.42 5.21
CA ASP A 97 0.03 -18.51 3.85
C ASP A 97 -0.25 -19.92 3.28
N ARG A 98 -1.25 -20.05 2.40
CA ARG A 98 -1.20 -20.85 1.15
C ARG A 98 -2.56 -21.14 0.52
N HIS A 99 -2.62 -20.74 -0.76
CA HIS A 99 -3.39 -21.30 -1.87
C HIS A 99 -4.90 -21.03 -1.97
N ASN A 100 -5.23 -20.24 -3.00
CA ASN A 100 -6.29 -20.48 -3.99
C ASN A 100 -7.19 -21.67 -3.67
N THR A 101 -8.28 -21.42 -2.96
CA THR A 101 -9.47 -22.25 -3.08
C THR A 101 -10.62 -21.37 -3.53
N GLU A 102 -10.91 -21.54 -4.81
CA GLU A 102 -12.07 -21.11 -5.57
C GLU A 102 -13.29 -20.86 -4.67
N VAL A 103 -13.57 -19.58 -4.41
CA VAL A 103 -14.82 -19.17 -3.75
C VAL A 103 -15.95 -19.41 -4.74
N LYS A 104 -16.54 -20.62 -4.72
CA LYS A 104 -17.80 -20.88 -5.41
C LYS A 104 -18.87 -20.01 -4.77
N LYS A 105 -19.22 -18.90 -5.44
CA LYS A 105 -20.35 -18.05 -5.07
C LYS A 105 -21.61 -18.90 -5.05
N LEU A 106 -22.14 -19.22 -3.88
CA LEU A 106 -23.49 -19.76 -3.76
C LEU A 106 -24.46 -18.61 -4.03
N ARG A 107 -25.04 -18.64 -5.23
CA ARG A 107 -26.22 -17.85 -5.61
C ARG A 107 -27.38 -18.38 -4.77
N LEU A 108 -27.86 -17.59 -3.81
CA LEU A 108 -29.05 -17.93 -3.03
C LEU A 108 -30.21 -17.02 -3.48
N ASP A 109 -30.66 -17.22 -4.72
CA ASP A 109 -31.99 -16.81 -5.13
C ASP A 109 -32.90 -18.03 -4.92
N ILE A 110 -33.38 -18.22 -3.69
CA ILE A 110 -34.46 -19.16 -3.39
C ILE A 110 -35.54 -18.34 -2.67
N PRO A 111 -36.69 -18.06 -3.31
CA PRO A 111 -37.83 -17.49 -2.60
C PRO A 111 -38.38 -18.54 -1.64
N SER A 112 -38.64 -18.12 -0.40
CA SER A 112 -39.25 -18.94 0.65
C SER A 112 -40.63 -19.47 0.19
N PRO A 113 -41.02 -20.73 0.49
CA PRO A 113 -42.31 -21.29 0.07
C PRO A 113 -43.53 -20.70 0.80
N GLU A 114 -43.32 -19.79 1.77
CA GLU A 114 -44.35 -19.35 2.71
C GLU A 114 -45.21 -18.18 2.18
N ASP A 115 -44.83 -17.53 1.07
CA ASP A 115 -45.50 -16.32 0.56
C ASP A 115 -46.64 -16.59 -0.46
N PHE A 116 -47.04 -17.84 -0.70
CA PHE A 116 -48.04 -18.17 -1.75
C PHE A 116 -49.52 -18.20 -1.32
N LYS A 117 -49.89 -17.70 -0.12
CA LYS A 117 -51.29 -17.73 0.35
C LYS A 117 -51.85 -16.37 0.73
N VAL A 118 -51.82 -15.38 -0.17
CA VAL A 118 -52.69 -14.20 -0.03
C VAL A 118 -53.17 -13.65 -1.37
N PHE A 119 -53.72 -14.45 -2.30
CA PHE A 119 -54.63 -13.91 -3.32
C PHE A 119 -55.62 -14.97 -3.81
N ALA A 120 -56.77 -15.03 -3.16
CA ALA A 120 -58.01 -15.53 -3.76
C ALA A 120 -59.18 -14.76 -3.12
N SER A 121 -59.53 -13.64 -3.74
CA SER A 121 -60.78 -12.93 -3.52
C SER A 121 -61.86 -13.48 -4.46
N PRO A 122 -63.07 -13.81 -3.98
CA PRO A 122 -64.30 -13.67 -4.75
C PRO A 122 -64.68 -12.19 -4.90
#